data_AF-E1KYD7-F1
#
_entry.id   AF-E1KYD7-F1
#
_cell.length_a   1.000
_cell.length_b   1.000
_cell.length_c   1.000
_cell.angle_alpha   90.00
_cell.angle_beta   90.00
_cell.angle_gamma   90.00
#
_symmetry.space_group_name_H-M   'P 1'
#
loop_
_entity.id
_entity.type
_entity.pdbx_description
1 polymer ?
#
loop_
_entity_poly.entity_id
_entity_poly.type
_entity_poly.pdbx_seq_one_letter_code
_entity_poly.pdbx_strand_id
1 'polypeptide(L)'
;MMKMLNVFKKIWNFSKEEQVYIKKSILAGFLHAVFNALEFGAIYYMLVNIFSKTLDYKAIFVCLGILVISLVGKIMTQKSSQMAQTHAGYFMAAHKRIEIGEKIKRVPMGFFSSFSLGRLTTIATSSLSQAEMWVPMLLVLVLGGVLNTLVFVLGTLIFNVKVGLVAVAGVVVFFIVTSMMEKKSSANADKMTETQTRLTKEVLATLQGMQVIKSYNLGGENNRA
;
A
#
# COMPACT_ATOMS: atom_id res chain seq x y z
N MET A 1 13.51 0.40 -5.90
CA MET A 1 13.16 -0.95 -6.45
C MET A 1 13.68 -2.16 -5.65
N MET A 2 14.99 -2.44 -5.53
CA MET A 2 15.48 -3.64 -4.80
C MET A 2 15.13 -3.65 -3.29
N LYS A 3 15.08 -2.45 -2.67
CA LYS A 3 14.57 -2.28 -1.28
C LYS A 3 13.08 -2.64 -1.16
N MET A 4 12.22 -2.10 -2.04
CA MET A 4 10.80 -2.47 -2.09
C MET A 4 10.58 -3.97 -2.28
N LEU A 5 11.32 -4.63 -3.19
CA LEU A 5 11.17 -6.07 -3.42
C LEU A 5 11.49 -6.89 -2.15
N ASN A 6 12.52 -6.48 -1.40
CA ASN A 6 12.84 -7.11 -0.12
C ASN A 6 11.76 -6.85 0.94
N VAL A 7 11.15 -5.66 0.96
CA VAL A 7 10.01 -5.36 1.84
C VAL A 7 8.81 -6.23 1.48
N PHE A 8 8.49 -6.39 0.19
CA PHE A 8 7.45 -7.32 -0.27
C PHE A 8 7.73 -8.76 0.15
N LYS A 9 8.97 -9.23 0.00
CA LYS A 9 9.36 -10.58 0.43
C LYS A 9 9.22 -10.75 1.96
N LYS A 10 9.54 -9.71 2.72
CA LYS A 10 9.40 -9.70 4.19
C LYS A 10 7.93 -9.71 4.60
N ILE A 11 7.09 -8.92 3.95
CA ILE A 11 5.64 -8.92 4.12
C ILE A 11 5.06 -10.30 3.78
N TRP A 12 5.43 -10.86 2.63
CA TRP A 12 4.95 -12.16 2.19
C TRP A 12 5.27 -13.29 3.17
N ASN A 13 6.48 -13.26 3.75
CA ASN A 13 6.89 -14.19 4.80
C ASN A 13 6.17 -13.92 6.12
N PHE A 14 5.82 -12.67 6.42
CA PHE A 14 5.04 -12.29 7.60
C PHE A 14 3.60 -12.82 7.51
N SER A 15 3.02 -12.86 6.31
CA SER A 15 1.65 -13.31 6.05
C SER A 15 1.48 -14.82 5.79
N LYS A 16 2.45 -15.68 6.15
CA LYS A 16 2.50 -17.10 5.74
C LYS A 16 1.18 -17.88 5.88
N GLU A 17 0.44 -17.68 6.97
CA GLU A 17 -0.82 -18.39 7.26
C GLU A 17 -2.00 -17.87 6.41
N GLU A 18 -1.99 -16.58 6.04
CA GLU A 18 -3.07 -15.90 5.30
C GLU A 18 -2.78 -15.71 3.80
N GLN A 19 -1.71 -16.33 3.27
CA GLN A 19 -1.30 -16.20 1.87
C GLN A 19 -2.40 -16.61 0.88
N VAL A 20 -3.30 -17.51 1.27
CA VAL A 20 -4.43 -17.97 0.43
C VAL A 20 -5.38 -16.81 0.12
N TYR A 21 -5.75 -16.02 1.13
CA TYR A 21 -6.65 -14.87 0.97
C TYR A 21 -5.98 -13.73 0.22
N ILE A 22 -4.67 -13.53 0.46
CA ILE A 22 -3.89 -12.57 -0.33
C ILE A 22 -3.86 -12.97 -1.81
N LYS A 23 -3.61 -14.24 -2.14
CA LYS A 23 -3.65 -14.74 -3.52
C LYS A 23 -5.03 -14.57 -4.15
N LYS A 24 -6.10 -14.88 -3.41
CA LYS A 24 -7.48 -14.68 -3.85
C LYS A 24 -7.78 -13.19 -4.12
N SER A 25 -7.28 -12.31 -3.26
CA SER A 25 -7.42 -10.86 -3.42
C SER A 25 -6.68 -10.35 -4.66
N ILE A 26 -5.49 -10.88 -4.95
CA ILE A 26 -4.72 -10.56 -6.17
C ILE A 26 -5.42 -11.09 -7.42
N LEU A 27 -5.92 -12.33 -7.40
CA LEU A 27 -6.67 -12.91 -8.52
C LEU A 27 -7.94 -12.10 -8.83
N ALA A 28 -8.66 -11.69 -7.79
CA ALA A 28 -9.77 -10.76 -7.92
C ALA A 28 -9.26 -9.42 -8.49
N GLY A 29 -8.19 -8.84 -7.95
CA GLY A 29 -7.59 -7.62 -8.51
C GLY A 29 -7.27 -7.71 -10.02
N PHE A 30 -6.79 -8.86 -10.48
CA PHE A 30 -6.58 -9.13 -11.90
C PHE A 30 -7.87 -9.15 -12.72
N LEU A 31 -8.89 -9.90 -12.26
CA LEU A 31 -10.19 -9.92 -12.91
C LEU A 31 -10.82 -8.52 -12.98
N HIS A 32 -10.65 -7.71 -11.94
CA HIS A 32 -11.09 -6.32 -11.91
C HIS A 32 -10.41 -5.50 -13.01
N ALA A 33 -9.10 -5.67 -13.19
CA ALA A 33 -8.36 -5.02 -14.27
C ALA A 33 -8.84 -5.44 -15.67
N VAL A 34 -9.20 -6.71 -15.85
CA VAL A 34 -9.75 -7.22 -17.13
C VAL A 34 -11.11 -6.58 -17.43
N PHE A 35 -12.02 -6.52 -16.45
CA PHE A 35 -13.30 -5.82 -16.63
C PHE A 35 -13.11 -4.33 -16.93
N ASN A 36 -12.12 -3.69 -16.30
CA ASN A 36 -11.77 -2.31 -16.57
C ASN A 36 -11.25 -2.11 -18.01
N ALA A 37 -10.44 -3.04 -18.54
CA ALA A 37 -10.02 -3.00 -19.94
C ALA A 37 -11.19 -3.23 -20.92
N LEU A 38 -12.18 -4.03 -20.53
CA LEU A 38 -13.38 -4.28 -21.32
C LEU A 38 -14.26 -3.03 -21.48
N GLU A 39 -14.32 -2.17 -20.46
CA GLU A 39 -14.96 -0.83 -20.55
C GLU A 39 -14.33 0.03 -21.67
N PHE A 40 -12.99 0.04 -21.76
CA PHE A 40 -12.29 0.76 -22.84
C PHE A 40 -12.59 0.16 -24.22
N GLY A 41 -12.69 -1.17 -24.32
CA GLY A 41 -13.11 -1.84 -25.55
C GLY A 41 -14.53 -1.45 -25.99
N ALA A 42 -15.45 -1.31 -25.04
CA ALA A 42 -16.83 -0.88 -25.30
C ALA A 42 -16.88 0.55 -25.87
N ILE A 43 -16.10 1.47 -25.30
CA ILE A 43 -15.99 2.85 -25.77
C ILE A 43 -15.44 2.88 -27.20
N TYR A 44 -14.39 2.10 -27.46
CA TYR A 44 -13.80 2.01 -28.80
C TYR A 44 -14.78 1.46 -29.84
N TYR A 45 -15.49 0.37 -29.53
CA TYR A 45 -16.50 -0.19 -30.42
C TYR A 45 -17.58 0.85 -30.76
N MET A 46 -18.01 1.65 -29.78
CA MET A 46 -18.96 2.73 -30.03
C MET A 46 -18.39 3.81 -30.95
N LEU A 47 -17.14 4.23 -30.73
CA LEU A 47 -16.47 5.22 -31.57
C LEU A 47 -16.39 4.76 -33.03
N VAL A 48 -15.99 3.52 -33.28
CA VAL A 48 -15.92 2.96 -34.65
C VAL A 48 -17.29 2.98 -35.35
N ASN A 49 -18.36 2.63 -34.64
CA ASN A 49 -19.72 2.66 -35.20
C ASN A 49 -20.18 4.10 -35.51
N ILE A 50 -19.82 5.08 -34.67
CA ILE A 50 -20.11 6.51 -34.92
C ILE A 50 -19.35 7.00 -36.16
N PHE A 51 -18.04 6.74 -36.24
CA PHE A 51 -17.22 7.19 -37.37
C PHE A 51 -17.58 6.52 -38.70
N SER A 52 -18.08 5.28 -38.65
CA SER A 52 -18.53 4.54 -39.84
C SER A 52 -19.92 4.98 -40.34
N LYS A 53 -20.60 5.92 -39.64
CA LYS A 53 -21.99 6.35 -39.88
C LYS A 53 -23.04 5.22 -39.90
N THR A 54 -22.67 4.02 -39.47
CA THR A 54 -23.55 2.85 -39.31
C THR A 54 -24.09 2.81 -37.88
N LEU A 55 -24.81 3.86 -37.49
CA LEU A 55 -25.48 3.92 -36.20
C LEU A 55 -26.74 3.05 -36.25
N ASP A 56 -26.57 1.78 -35.87
CA ASP A 56 -27.68 0.84 -35.68
C ASP A 56 -28.08 0.76 -34.19
N TYR A 57 -29.38 0.63 -33.93
CA TYR A 57 -29.91 0.44 -32.57
C TYR A 57 -29.35 -0.80 -31.89
N LYS A 58 -28.98 -1.83 -32.67
CA LYS A 58 -28.32 -3.04 -32.17
C LYS A 58 -26.93 -2.75 -31.59
N ALA A 59 -26.15 -1.86 -32.21
CA ALA A 59 -24.82 -1.52 -31.71
C ALA A 59 -24.88 -0.82 -30.34
N ILE A 60 -25.88 0.02 -30.14
CA ILE A 60 -26.14 0.70 -28.85
C ILE A 60 -26.48 -0.32 -27.76
N PHE A 61 -27.38 -1.26 -28.03
CA PHE A 61 -27.75 -2.30 -27.05
C PHE A 61 -26.58 -3.24 -26.73
N VAL A 62 -25.74 -3.59 -27.72
CA VAL A 62 -24.53 -4.39 -27.50
C VAL A 62 -23.54 -3.64 -26.62
N CYS A 63 -23.24 -2.36 -26.90
CA CYS A 63 -22.40 -1.52 -26.05
C CYS A 63 -22.93 -1.43 -24.62
N LEU A 64 -24.25 -1.22 -24.46
CA LEU A 64 -24.88 -1.10 -23.16
C LEU A 64 -24.76 -2.42 -22.38
N GLY A 65 -25.00 -3.57 -23.02
CA GLY A 65 -24.81 -4.88 -22.42
C GLY A 65 -23.37 -5.12 -21.95
N ILE A 66 -22.39 -4.79 -22.79
CA ILE A 66 -20.96 -4.89 -22.49
C ILE A 66 -20.59 -4.01 -21.28
N LEU A 67 -21.08 -2.77 -21.22
CA LEU A 67 -20.81 -1.86 -20.10
C LEU A 67 -21.44 -2.35 -18.79
N VAL A 68 -22.68 -2.83 -18.83
CA VAL A 68 -23.36 -3.36 -17.63
C VAL A 68 -22.62 -4.59 -17.10
N ILE A 69 -22.25 -5.53 -17.97
CA ILE A 69 -21.50 -6.74 -17.56
C ILE A 69 -20.14 -6.34 -16.96
N SER A 70 -19.44 -5.40 -17.58
CA SER A 70 -18.15 -4.91 -17.09
C SER A 70 -18.27 -4.27 -15.72
N LEU A 71 -19.26 -3.39 -15.55
CA LEU A 71 -19.48 -2.66 -14.30
C LEU A 71 -19.84 -3.62 -13.16
N VAL A 72 -20.76 -4.55 -13.41
CA VAL A 72 -21.16 -5.56 -12.41
C VAL A 72 -19.96 -6.44 -12.05
N GLY A 73 -19.22 -6.94 -13.05
CA GLY A 73 -18.02 -7.74 -12.84
C GLY A 73 -16.96 -7.00 -12.02
N LYS A 74 -16.73 -5.72 -12.32
CA LYS A 74 -15.81 -4.83 -11.62
C LYS A 74 -16.19 -4.65 -10.15
N ILE A 75 -17.47 -4.38 -9.86
CA ILE A 75 -17.98 -4.21 -8.49
C ILE A 75 -17.85 -5.50 -7.69
N MET A 76 -18.30 -6.64 -8.24
CA MET A 76 -18.24 -7.92 -7.53
C MET A 76 -16.80 -8.30 -7.20
N THR A 77 -15.92 -8.08 -8.16
CA THR A 77 -14.51 -8.46 -8.03
C THR A 77 -13.76 -7.53 -7.08
N GLN A 78 -14.02 -6.22 -7.14
CA GLN A 78 -13.46 -5.25 -6.20
C GLN A 78 -13.91 -5.55 -4.77
N LYS A 79 -15.20 -5.85 -4.57
CA LYS A 79 -15.73 -6.26 -3.26
C LYS A 79 -15.03 -7.51 -2.75
N SER A 80 -14.86 -8.53 -3.60
CA SER A 80 -14.18 -9.78 -3.21
C SER A 80 -12.71 -9.53 -2.83
N SER A 81 -12.01 -8.73 -3.64
CA SER A 81 -10.60 -8.38 -3.40
C SER A 81 -10.43 -7.63 -2.08
N GLN A 82 -11.28 -6.64 -1.82
CA GLN A 82 -11.21 -5.81 -0.62
C GLN A 82 -11.60 -6.58 0.64
N MET A 83 -12.63 -7.43 0.59
CA MET A 83 -13.00 -8.28 1.73
C MET A 83 -11.89 -9.27 2.08
N ALA A 84 -11.28 -9.91 1.08
CA ALA A 84 -10.16 -10.84 1.29
C ALA A 84 -8.91 -10.12 1.83
N GLN A 85 -8.64 -8.90 1.38
CA GLN A 85 -7.57 -8.03 1.90
C GLN A 85 -7.78 -7.73 3.38
N THR A 86 -8.98 -7.28 3.75
CA THR A 86 -9.33 -6.94 5.13
C THR A 86 -9.25 -8.15 6.05
N HIS A 87 -9.76 -9.30 5.61
CA HIS A 87 -9.64 -10.56 6.35
C HIS A 87 -8.16 -10.93 6.59
N ALA A 88 -7.36 -10.93 5.53
CA ALA A 88 -5.93 -11.25 5.64
C ALA A 88 -5.21 -10.31 6.62
N GLY A 89 -5.59 -9.03 6.70
CA GLY A 89 -5.03 -8.08 7.66
C GLY A 89 -5.30 -8.44 9.10
N TYR A 90 -6.59 -8.54 9.45
CA TYR A 90 -7.01 -8.81 10.82
C TYR A 90 -6.46 -10.16 11.33
N PHE A 91 -6.58 -11.23 10.53
CA PHE A 91 -6.13 -12.56 10.94
C PHE A 91 -4.61 -12.64 11.05
N MET A 92 -3.87 -12.08 10.08
CA MET A 92 -2.41 -12.03 10.15
C MET A 92 -1.92 -11.32 11.42
N ALA A 93 -2.53 -10.18 11.77
CA ALA A 93 -2.17 -9.46 12.98
C ALA A 93 -2.52 -10.24 14.24
N ALA A 94 -3.68 -10.90 14.29
CA ALA A 94 -4.09 -11.74 15.41
C ALA A 94 -3.10 -12.90 15.65
N HIS A 95 -2.76 -13.65 14.61
CA HIS A 95 -1.78 -14.74 14.68
C HIS A 95 -0.42 -14.24 15.16
N LYS A 96 0.05 -13.10 14.63
CA LYS A 96 1.32 -12.51 15.04
C LYS A 96 1.28 -11.96 16.46
N ARG A 97 0.15 -11.45 16.94
CA ARG A 97 -0.01 -11.00 18.33
C ARG A 97 0.13 -12.18 19.29
N ILE A 98 -0.46 -13.33 18.96
CA ILE A 98 -0.34 -14.57 19.74
C ILE A 98 1.11 -15.07 19.73
N GLU A 99 1.78 -15.11 18.56
CA GLU A 99 3.18 -15.54 18.44
C GLU A 99 4.13 -14.68 19.29
N ILE A 100 3.93 -13.35 19.25
CA ILE A 100 4.69 -12.41 20.07
C ILE A 100 4.46 -12.71 21.56
N GLY A 101 3.20 -12.90 21.98
CA GLY A 101 2.86 -13.23 23.36
C GLY A 101 3.53 -14.52 23.85
N GLU A 102 3.49 -15.59 23.05
CA GLU A 102 4.13 -16.87 23.38
C GLU A 102 5.65 -16.78 23.47
N LYS A 103 6.30 -15.98 22.61
CA LYS A 103 7.74 -15.72 22.70
C LYS A 103 8.09 -14.94 23.96
N ILE A 104 7.31 -13.92 24.31
CA ILE A 104 7.54 -13.09 25.50
C ILE A 104 7.48 -13.95 26.78
N LYS A 105 6.64 -14.98 26.83
CA LYS A 105 6.58 -15.90 27.99
C LYS A 105 7.85 -16.72 28.19
N ARG A 106 8.66 -16.92 27.14
CA ARG A 106 9.81 -17.83 27.14
C ARG A 106 11.17 -17.11 27.18
N VAL A 107 11.20 -15.78 27.12
CA VAL A 107 12.46 -15.03 27.16
C VAL A 107 12.99 -14.92 28.59
N PRO A 108 14.32 -15.02 28.79
CA PRO A 108 14.92 -14.90 30.12
C PRO A 108 14.73 -13.50 30.69
N MET A 109 14.66 -13.38 32.02
CA MET A 109 14.43 -12.09 32.70
C MET A 109 15.46 -11.01 32.35
N GLY A 110 16.71 -11.39 32.05
CA GLY A 110 17.76 -10.47 31.58
C GLY A 110 17.40 -9.72 30.28
N PHE A 111 16.54 -10.30 29.43
CA PHE A 111 16.03 -9.61 28.24
C PHE A 111 15.24 -8.35 28.62
N PHE A 112 14.38 -8.40 29.63
CA PHE A 112 13.55 -7.26 30.07
C PHE A 112 14.34 -6.15 30.76
N SER A 113 15.56 -6.44 31.23
CA SER A 113 16.47 -5.41 31.74
C SER A 113 17.04 -4.57 30.59
N SER A 114 17.41 -5.20 29.48
CA SER A 114 17.94 -4.52 28.27
C SER A 114 16.85 -3.96 27.34
N PHE A 115 15.64 -4.53 27.39
CA PHE A 115 14.53 -4.20 26.51
C PHE A 115 13.35 -3.71 27.34
N SER A 116 13.03 -2.41 27.27
CA SER A 116 12.01 -1.83 28.15
C SER A 116 10.62 -2.43 27.92
N LEU A 117 9.88 -2.65 29.02
CA LEU A 117 8.51 -3.15 28.98
C LEU A 117 7.61 -2.28 28.08
N GLY A 118 7.79 -0.95 28.13
CA GLY A 118 7.07 -0.01 27.26
C GLY A 118 7.35 -0.21 25.76
N ARG A 119 8.57 -0.59 25.38
CA ARG A 119 8.90 -0.91 23.99
C ARG A 119 8.24 -2.20 23.53
N LEU A 120 8.21 -3.23 24.38
CA LEU A 120 7.47 -4.47 24.10
C LEU A 120 5.98 -4.21 23.94
N THR A 121 5.37 -3.44 24.83
CA THR A 121 3.96 -3.07 24.72
C THR A 121 3.69 -2.32 23.42
N THR A 122 4.55 -1.36 23.05
CA THR A 122 4.44 -0.60 21.79
C THR A 122 4.52 -1.50 20.55
N ILE A 123 5.36 -2.55 20.59
CA ILE A 123 5.46 -3.52 19.51
C ILE A 123 4.17 -4.35 19.40
N ALA A 124 3.66 -4.84 20.53
CA ALA A 124 2.49 -5.73 20.56
C ALA A 124 1.15 -5.01 20.26
N THR A 125 1.07 -3.71 20.55
CA THR A 125 -0.14 -2.90 20.35
C THR A 125 -0.05 -2.06 19.08
N SER A 126 0.67 -0.94 19.12
CA SER A 126 0.68 0.09 18.09
C SER A 126 1.38 -0.37 16.82
N SER A 127 2.59 -0.92 16.93
CA SER A 127 3.36 -1.33 15.74
C SER A 127 2.67 -2.46 15.00
N LEU A 128 2.10 -3.42 15.74
CA LEU A 128 1.35 -4.52 15.14
C LEU A 128 0.03 -4.05 14.52
N SER A 129 -0.69 -3.10 15.14
CA SER A 129 -1.91 -2.52 14.57
C SER A 129 -1.61 -1.68 13.31
N GLN A 130 -0.47 -0.98 13.27
CA GLN A 130 -0.01 -0.34 12.04
C GLN A 130 0.29 -1.38 10.96
N ALA A 131 0.93 -2.49 11.30
CA ALA A 131 1.19 -3.57 10.35
C ALA A 131 -0.12 -4.21 9.84
N GLU A 132 -1.10 -4.43 10.72
CA GLU A 132 -2.44 -4.95 10.40
C GLU A 132 -3.12 -4.12 9.30
N MET A 133 -3.10 -2.79 9.45
CA MET A 133 -3.75 -1.88 8.51
C MET A 133 -2.97 -1.74 7.20
N TRP A 134 -1.65 -1.51 7.27
CA TRP A 134 -0.87 -1.12 6.10
C TRP A 134 -0.38 -2.29 5.27
N VAL A 135 0.00 -3.41 5.90
CA VAL A 135 0.70 -4.50 5.20
C VAL A 135 -0.16 -5.16 4.10
N PRO A 136 -1.39 -5.61 4.38
CA PRO A 136 -2.27 -6.19 3.34
C PRO A 136 -2.76 -5.11 2.37
N MET A 137 -3.02 -3.91 2.87
CA MET A 137 -3.47 -2.78 2.05
C MET A 137 -2.46 -2.45 0.96
N LEU A 138 -1.21 -2.19 1.34
CA LEU A 138 -0.13 -1.85 0.43
C LEU A 138 0.14 -2.97 -0.56
N LEU A 139 0.10 -4.23 -0.11
CA LEU A 139 0.40 -5.37 -0.96
C LEU A 139 -0.62 -5.51 -2.10
N VAL A 140 -1.91 -5.46 -1.77
CA VAL A 140 -2.97 -5.57 -2.77
C VAL A 140 -3.07 -4.30 -3.63
N LEU A 141 -2.86 -3.10 -3.05
CA LEU A 141 -2.88 -1.85 -3.80
C LEU A 141 -1.78 -1.81 -4.87
N VAL A 142 -0.54 -2.13 -4.50
CA VAL A 142 0.59 -2.11 -5.44
C VAL A 142 0.48 -3.22 -6.46
N LEU A 143 0.17 -4.46 -6.04
CA LEU A 143 0.02 -5.58 -6.98
C LEU A 143 -1.18 -5.37 -7.90
N GLY A 144 -2.32 -4.91 -7.38
CA GLY A 144 -3.49 -4.57 -8.16
C GLY A 144 -3.23 -3.44 -9.16
N GLY A 145 -2.51 -2.39 -8.73
CA GLY A 145 -2.07 -1.31 -9.61
C GLY A 145 -1.17 -1.81 -10.74
N VAL A 146 -0.14 -2.61 -10.43
CA VAL A 146 0.77 -3.18 -11.42
C VAL A 146 0.03 -4.10 -12.39
N LEU A 147 -0.86 -4.95 -11.91
CA LEU A 147 -1.69 -5.82 -12.75
C LEU A 147 -2.62 -5.00 -13.66
N ASN A 148 -3.25 -3.95 -13.13
CA ASN A 148 -4.10 -3.07 -13.92
C ASN A 148 -3.31 -2.35 -15.03
N THR A 149 -2.14 -1.81 -14.70
CA THR A 149 -1.24 -1.21 -15.71
C THR A 149 -0.81 -2.23 -16.76
N LEU A 150 -0.44 -3.46 -16.35
CA LEU A 150 -0.05 -4.51 -17.29
C LEU A 150 -1.19 -4.90 -18.24
N VAL A 151 -2.40 -5.14 -17.70
CA VAL A 151 -3.57 -5.48 -18.52
C VAL A 151 -3.91 -4.34 -19.48
N PHE A 152 -3.82 -3.09 -19.02
CA PHE A 152 -4.07 -1.93 -19.87
C PHE A 152 -3.04 -1.78 -21.00
N VAL A 153 -1.74 -1.94 -20.69
CA VAL A 153 -0.67 -1.89 -21.70
C VAL A 153 -0.81 -3.04 -22.71
N LEU A 154 -1.09 -4.26 -22.24
CA LEU A 154 -1.31 -5.40 -23.12
C LEU A 154 -2.55 -5.20 -24.00
N GLY A 155 -3.65 -4.71 -23.43
CA GLY A 155 -4.85 -4.37 -24.18
C GLY A 155 -4.56 -3.36 -25.28
N THR A 156 -3.92 -2.24 -24.96
CA THR A 156 -3.58 -1.21 -25.95
C THR A 156 -2.59 -1.70 -27.02
N LEU A 157 -1.65 -2.59 -26.68
CA LEU A 157 -0.72 -3.19 -27.64
C LEU A 157 -1.45 -4.07 -28.68
N ILE A 158 -2.45 -4.85 -28.24
CA ILE A 158 -3.28 -5.69 -29.13
C ILE A 158 -4.09 -4.81 -30.09
N PHE A 159 -4.60 -3.67 -29.63
CA PHE A 159 -5.37 -2.75 -30.47
C PHE A 159 -4.51 -1.99 -31.48
N ASN A 160 -3.37 -1.42 -31.03
CA ASN A 160 -2.46 -0.72 -31.93
C ASN A 160 -1.04 -0.70 -31.37
N VAL A 161 -0.12 -1.32 -32.11
CA VAL A 161 1.30 -1.45 -31.72
C VAL A 161 1.98 -0.10 -31.49
N LYS A 162 1.63 0.95 -32.27
CA LYS A 162 2.25 2.29 -32.11
C LYS A 162 1.82 2.94 -30.79
N VAL A 163 0.53 2.88 -30.47
CA VAL A 163 -0.01 3.43 -29.22
C VAL A 163 0.48 2.62 -28.01
N GLY A 164 0.53 1.29 -28.14
CA GLY A 164 1.07 0.42 -27.11
C GLY A 164 2.55 0.70 -26.82
N LEU A 165 3.39 0.96 -27.84
CA LEU A 165 4.79 1.35 -27.64
C LEU A 165 4.94 2.63 -26.83
N VAL A 166 4.10 3.65 -27.11
CA VAL A 166 4.08 4.89 -26.33
C VAL A 166 3.65 4.63 -24.88
N ALA A 167 2.65 3.78 -24.68
CA ALA A 167 2.21 3.39 -23.33
C ALA A 167 3.32 2.67 -22.55
N VAL A 168 4.05 1.74 -23.19
CA VAL A 168 5.20 1.06 -22.59
C VAL A 168 6.30 2.06 -22.20
N ALA A 169 6.65 2.98 -23.11
CA ALA A 169 7.64 4.02 -22.82
C ALA A 169 7.20 4.90 -21.63
N GLY A 170 5.93 5.28 -21.58
CA GLY A 170 5.34 6.02 -20.46
C GLY A 170 5.45 5.27 -19.13
N VAL A 171 5.18 3.96 -19.13
CA VAL A 171 5.32 3.11 -17.94
C VAL A 171 6.79 3.03 -17.48
N VAL A 172 7.74 2.89 -18.40
CA VAL A 172 9.18 2.89 -18.07
C VAL A 172 9.59 4.20 -17.42
N VAL A 173 9.21 5.35 -18.01
CA VAL A 173 9.49 6.68 -17.44
C VAL A 173 8.84 6.83 -16.06
N PHE A 174 7.59 6.40 -15.91
CA PHE A 174 6.89 6.41 -14.62
C PHE A 174 7.64 5.63 -13.55
N PHE A 175 8.13 4.43 -13.85
CA PHE A 175 8.92 3.64 -12.90
C PHE A 175 10.25 4.31 -12.54
N ILE A 176 10.94 4.95 -13.49
CA ILE A 176 12.19 5.67 -13.23
C ILE A 176 11.95 6.83 -12.27
N VAL A 177 10.98 7.70 -12.57
CA VAL A 177 10.64 8.86 -11.73
C VAL A 177 10.21 8.41 -10.34
N THR A 178 9.36 7.38 -10.27
CA THR A 178 8.89 6.81 -8.99
C THR A 178 10.05 6.25 -8.18
N SER A 179 11.02 5.56 -8.80
CA SER A 179 12.20 5.06 -8.08
C SER A 179 13.11 6.17 -7.57
N MET A 180 13.21 7.29 -8.29
CA MET A 180 13.96 8.46 -7.82
C MET A 180 13.27 9.12 -6.62
N MET A 181 11.93 9.25 -6.68
CA MET A 181 11.11 9.75 -5.58
C MET A 181 11.21 8.83 -4.35
N GLU A 182 11.15 7.51 -4.52
CA GLU A 182 11.33 6.51 -3.45
C GLU A 182 12.65 6.73 -2.70
N LYS A 183 13.76 6.90 -3.44
CA LYS A 183 15.10 7.10 -2.85
C LYS A 183 15.19 8.40 -2.05
N LYS A 184 14.62 9.49 -2.57
CA LYS A 184 14.62 10.79 -1.88
C LYS A 184 13.69 10.77 -0.66
N SER A 185 12.54 10.12 -0.77
CA SER A 185 11.58 9.96 0.32
C SER A 185 12.16 9.14 1.46
N SER A 186 12.86 8.04 1.19
CA SER A 186 13.48 7.23 2.25
C SER A 186 14.53 8.02 3.03
N ALA A 187 15.37 8.80 2.33
CA ALA A 187 16.38 9.63 2.99
C ALA A 187 15.74 10.75 3.85
N ASN A 188 14.57 11.25 3.44
CA ASN A 188 13.84 12.24 4.23
C ASN A 188 13.15 11.65 5.45
N ALA A 189 12.68 10.39 5.37
CA ALA A 189 12.07 9.69 6.49
C ALA A 189 13.05 9.50 7.67
N ASP A 190 14.31 9.17 7.39
CA ASP A 190 15.34 9.04 8.42
C ASP A 190 15.58 10.39 9.13
N LYS A 191 15.73 11.48 8.37
CA LYS A 191 15.87 12.84 8.92
C LYS A 191 14.67 13.29 9.74
N MET A 192 13.47 12.93 9.30
CA MET A 192 12.24 13.24 10.01
C MET A 192 12.19 12.51 11.36
N THR A 193 12.58 11.23 11.38
CA THR A 193 12.66 10.41 12.59
C THR A 193 13.71 10.93 13.58
N GLU A 194 14.88 11.33 13.08
CA GLU A 194 15.94 11.95 13.88
C GLU A 194 15.47 13.27 14.50
N THR A 195 14.86 14.15 13.69
CA THR A 195 14.34 15.44 14.14
C THR A 195 13.25 15.26 15.20
N GLN A 196 12.33 14.31 15.00
CA GLN A 196 11.28 13.99 15.96
C GLN A 196 11.85 13.49 17.27
N THR A 197 12.86 12.61 17.21
CA THR A 197 13.54 12.08 18.40
C THR A 197 14.26 13.20 19.18
N ARG A 198 14.94 14.10 18.46
CA ARG A 198 15.60 15.27 19.06
C ARG A 198 14.59 16.18 19.75
N LEU A 199 13.48 16.52 19.07
CA LEU A 199 12.42 17.34 19.65
C LEU A 199 11.83 16.72 20.91
N THR A 200 11.53 15.42 20.89
CA THR A 200 11.02 14.71 22.07
C THR A 200 12.02 14.75 23.23
N LYS A 201 13.33 14.60 22.95
CA LYS A 201 14.38 14.69 23.95
C LYS A 201 14.48 16.09 24.57
N GLU A 202 14.48 17.14 23.77
CA GLU A 202 14.52 18.54 24.24
C GLU A 202 13.31 18.88 25.11
N VAL A 203 12.11 18.45 24.69
CA VAL A 203 10.88 18.63 25.47
C VAL A 203 10.98 17.92 26.82
N LEU A 204 11.44 16.65 26.84
CA LEU A 204 11.62 15.92 28.10
C LEU A 204 12.66 16.58 29.02
N ALA A 205 13.79 17.01 28.46
CA ALA A 205 14.85 17.68 29.21
C ALA A 205 14.32 18.98 29.85
N THR A 206 13.55 19.75 29.10
CA THR A 206 12.90 20.98 29.59
C THR A 206 11.89 20.68 30.70
N LEU A 207 11.09 19.61 30.56
CA LEU A 207 10.15 19.19 31.61
C LEU A 207 10.86 18.75 32.89
N GLN A 208 11.93 17.95 32.76
CA GLN A 208 12.71 17.47 33.91
C GLN A 208 13.49 18.59 34.60
N GLY A 209 14.03 19.55 33.84
CA GLY A 209 14.77 20.70 34.35
C GLY A 209 13.91 21.92 34.70
N MET A 210 12.58 21.82 34.60
CA MET A 210 11.70 22.99 34.66
C MET A 210 11.83 23.79 35.97
N GLN A 211 12.08 23.11 37.09
CA GLN A 211 12.27 23.76 38.38
C GLN A 211 13.53 24.63 38.41
N VAL A 212 14.63 24.14 37.83
CA VAL A 212 15.91 24.87 37.71
C VAL A 212 15.77 26.03 36.73
N ILE A 213 15.12 25.79 35.58
CA ILE A 213 14.87 26.82 34.58
C ILE A 213 14.08 27.98 35.19
N LYS A 214 13.05 27.69 36.00
CA LYS A 214 12.27 28.71 36.71
C LYS A 214 13.05 29.39 37.83
N SER A 215 13.85 28.66 38.60
CA SER A 215 14.59 29.23 39.74
C SER A 215 15.70 30.19 39.32
N TYR A 216 16.32 29.96 38.16
CA TYR A 216 17.37 30.83 37.60
C TYR A 216 16.85 31.81 36.53
N ASN A 217 15.52 31.90 36.34
CA ASN A 217 14.89 32.74 35.32
C ASN A 217 15.42 32.50 33.88
N LEU A 218 15.80 31.25 33.58
CA LEU A 218 16.32 30.81 32.28
C LEU A 218 15.18 30.54 31.27
N GLY A 219 14.04 31.19 31.39
CA GLY A 219 12.94 31.05 30.44
C GLY A 219 13.20 31.81 29.14
N GLY A 220 12.87 31.21 27.99
CA GLY A 220 12.91 31.89 26.70
C GLY A 220 14.33 32.21 26.21
N GLU A 221 14.63 33.50 26.00
CA GLU A 221 15.93 33.95 25.47
C GLU A 221 17.08 33.83 26.47
N ASN A 222 16.79 33.69 27.76
CA ASN A 222 17.79 33.53 28.82
C ASN A 222 18.45 32.12 28.84
N ASN A 223 17.94 31.15 28.05
CA ASN A 223 18.47 29.78 27.96
C ASN A 223 19.44 29.57 26.78
N ARG A 224 19.92 30.63 26.14
CA ARG A 224 20.88 30.55 25.03
C ARG A 224 22.31 30.68 25.57
N ALA A 225 22.83 29.61 26.16
CA ALA A 225 24.26 29.44 26.47
C ALA A 225 24.70 28.03 26.08
#